data_AF-A0A0G3FYE1-F1
#
_entry.id   AF-A0A0G3FYE1-F1
#
_cell.length_a   1.000
_cell.length_b   1.000
_cell.length_c   1.000
_cell.angle_alpha   90.00
_cell.angle_beta   90.00
_cell.angle_gamma   90.00
#
_symmetry.space_group_name_H-M   'P 1'
#
loop_
_entity.id
_entity.type
_entity.pdbx_description
1 polymer ?
#
loop_
_entity_poly.entity_id
_entity_poly.type
_entity_poly.pdbx_seq_one_letter_code
_entity_poly.pdbx_strand_id
1 'polypeptide(L)'
;MTAARGLLPLASILLALLLVQGCAALDPFAPPEQRIERALETGNYQHALELIDENDPEPRARWAERRAAIEDEAATAAAEAMHEARAASAEGAVAQALEILETAEAQLPPDSERREFISQLERQRQVGLQTLQQRHDILEARALVQRLRLLEVMRPLVRHSERLPDDPDRLANRREPLARALDGYAAGTDGEERLELLHLAQGLASDSERAERIARLERELRQAEAPEIEEEVPRSTINARLRQALEAGELSTAARWCRNEITPDTDASGPDQAAQRAHRALCEEWRERRDARAETLLEEGRSHYSAGDIEEALRHWEEGLELAPDHAGLLSAHERALRVVERLESLRVPEPLPEAEADSPPDDVPQAEPDAP
;
A
#
# COMPACT_ATOMS: atom_id res chain seq x y z
N MET A 1 23.71 45.05 51.35
CA MET A 1 22.51 44.53 52.04
C MET A 1 21.66 43.83 50.98
N THR A 2 22.01 42.59 50.63
CA THR A 2 21.32 41.35 51.04
C THR A 2 19.89 41.25 50.54
N ALA A 3 19.72 40.62 49.38
CA ALA A 3 18.46 39.99 48.97
C ALA A 3 18.77 38.54 48.57
N ALA A 4 18.77 37.66 49.56
CA ALA A 4 18.68 36.22 49.37
C ALA A 4 17.20 35.86 49.49
N ARG A 5 16.57 35.38 48.41
CA ARG A 5 15.27 34.70 48.43
C ARG A 5 15.01 34.06 47.07
N GLY A 6 14.86 32.73 47.06
CA GLY A 6 14.35 32.00 45.89
C GLY A 6 15.05 30.69 45.54
N LEU A 7 15.38 29.83 46.52
CA LEU A 7 15.90 28.47 46.26
C LEU A 7 15.11 27.36 46.98
N LEU A 8 13.87 27.64 47.38
CA LEU A 8 13.04 26.70 48.15
C LEU A 8 12.01 25.84 47.39
N PRO A 9 11.71 25.97 46.07
CA PRO A 9 10.78 25.04 45.43
C PRO A 9 11.47 23.77 44.88
N LEU A 10 12.75 23.84 44.50
CA LEU A 10 13.45 22.72 43.85
C LEU A 10 13.78 21.57 44.80
N ALA A 11 14.17 21.87 46.04
CA ALA A 11 14.47 20.84 47.04
C ALA A 11 13.22 20.05 47.46
N SER A 12 12.05 20.70 47.52
CA SER A 12 10.78 20.05 47.85
C SER A 12 10.27 19.16 46.70
N ILE A 13 10.49 19.58 45.44
CA ILE A 13 10.15 18.78 44.26
C ILE A 13 11.10 17.56 44.14
N LEU A 14 12.40 17.73 44.41
CA LEU A 14 13.37 16.62 44.43
C LEU A 14 13.10 15.62 45.56
N LEU A 15 12.69 16.09 46.74
CA LEU A 15 12.33 15.22 47.87
C LEU A 15 11.02 14.45 47.61
N ALA A 16 10.04 15.07 46.94
CA ALA A 16 8.81 14.40 46.52
C ALA A 16 9.06 13.34 45.43
N LEU A 17 9.95 13.63 44.47
CA LEU A 17 10.38 12.65 43.45
C LEU A 17 11.16 11.47 44.07
N LEU A 18 11.98 11.71 45.10
CA LEU A 18 12.69 10.66 45.84
C LEU A 18 11.75 9.78 46.69
N LEU A 19 10.66 10.35 47.24
CA LEU A 19 9.67 9.57 48.00
C LEU A 19 8.79 8.68 47.11
N VAL A 20 8.50 9.11 45.88
CA VAL A 20 7.73 8.31 44.91
C VAL A 20 8.56 7.17 44.33
N GLN A 21 9.89 7.35 44.17
CA GLN A 21 10.78 6.27 43.72
C GLN A 21 11.25 5.32 44.85
N GLY A 22 11.02 5.67 46.12
CA GLY A 22 11.40 4.83 47.26
C GLY A 22 10.59 3.53 47.40
N CYS A 23 9.39 3.46 46.81
CA CYS A 23 8.53 2.27 46.91
C CYS A 23 8.96 1.12 45.97
N ALA A 24 9.60 1.42 44.84
CA ALA A 24 10.10 0.38 43.92
C ALA A 24 11.33 -0.35 44.47
N ALA A 25 12.11 0.29 45.36
CA ALA A 25 13.35 -0.29 45.90
C ALA A 25 13.13 -1.30 47.05
N LEU A 26 11.92 -1.37 47.62
CA LEU A 26 11.58 -2.28 48.72
C LEU A 26 10.79 -3.52 48.26
N ASP A 27 10.50 -3.61 46.96
CA ASP A 27 9.64 -4.64 46.37
C ASP A 27 10.10 -6.09 46.67
N PRO A 28 11.40 -6.44 46.63
CA PRO A 28 11.86 -7.80 46.93
C PRO A 28 11.62 -8.26 48.38
N PHE A 29 11.35 -7.31 49.29
CA PHE A 29 11.14 -7.60 50.72
C PHE A 29 9.66 -7.62 51.13
N ALA A 30 8.76 -7.33 50.19
CA ALA A 30 7.33 -7.43 50.46
C ALA A 30 6.86 -8.90 50.58
N PRO A 31 5.84 -9.17 51.41
CA PRO A 31 5.21 -10.49 51.46
C PRO A 31 4.81 -10.96 50.06
N PRO A 32 4.94 -12.26 49.75
CA PRO A 32 4.64 -12.80 48.42
C PRO A 32 3.23 -12.44 47.96
N GLU A 33 2.26 -12.42 48.87
CA GLU A 33 0.87 -12.05 48.58
C GLU A 33 0.75 -10.62 48.05
N GLN A 34 1.50 -9.67 48.62
CA GLN A 34 1.48 -8.28 48.15
C GLN A 34 2.18 -8.11 46.80
N ARG A 35 3.22 -8.90 46.53
CA ARG A 35 3.90 -8.90 45.23
C ARG A 35 2.98 -9.45 44.13
N ILE A 36 2.24 -10.52 44.44
CA ILE A 36 1.23 -11.10 43.54
C ILE A 36 0.16 -10.05 43.20
N GLU A 37 -0.44 -9.40 44.21
CA GLU A 37 -1.49 -8.41 43.94
C GLU A 37 -0.96 -7.20 43.15
N ARG A 38 0.27 -6.73 43.40
CA ARG A 38 0.88 -5.66 42.56
C ARG A 38 1.11 -6.11 41.11
N ALA A 39 1.52 -7.35 40.90
CA ALA A 39 1.66 -7.90 39.56
C ALA A 39 0.31 -7.87 38.82
N LEU A 40 -0.78 -8.24 39.51
CA LEU A 40 -2.14 -8.15 38.96
C LEU A 40 -2.60 -6.71 38.71
N GLU A 41 -2.30 -5.77 39.62
CA GLU A 41 -2.60 -4.33 39.43
C GLU A 41 -1.91 -3.74 38.19
N THR A 42 -0.78 -4.31 37.79
CA THR A 42 -0.03 -3.91 36.57
C THR A 42 -0.39 -4.74 35.35
N GLY A 43 -1.34 -5.67 35.46
CA GLY A 43 -1.76 -6.57 34.38
C GLY A 43 -0.76 -7.69 34.07
N ASN A 44 0.27 -7.91 34.90
CA ASN A 44 1.28 -8.94 34.67
C ASN A 44 0.88 -10.28 35.31
N TYR A 45 -0.07 -10.95 34.65
CA TYR A 45 -0.61 -12.25 35.08
C TYR A 45 0.45 -13.36 35.07
N GLN A 46 1.38 -13.35 34.11
CA GLN A 46 2.47 -14.32 34.07
C GLN A 46 3.32 -14.24 35.34
N HIS A 47 3.76 -13.03 35.70
CA HIS A 47 4.58 -12.84 36.89
C HIS A 47 3.81 -13.18 38.18
N ALA A 48 2.51 -12.85 38.23
CA ALA A 48 1.67 -13.23 39.36
C ALA A 48 1.60 -14.75 39.56
N LEU A 49 1.43 -15.52 38.47
CA LEU A 49 1.40 -16.98 38.51
C LEU A 49 2.77 -17.58 38.90
N GLU A 50 3.87 -17.05 38.35
CA GLU A 50 5.22 -17.44 38.72
C GLU A 50 5.47 -17.22 40.23
N LEU A 51 5.03 -16.08 40.78
CA LEU A 51 5.16 -15.80 42.21
C LEU A 51 4.36 -16.79 43.08
N ILE A 52 3.18 -17.23 42.63
CA ILE A 52 2.40 -18.25 43.33
C ILE A 52 3.16 -19.59 43.32
N ASP A 53 3.66 -20.00 42.16
CA ASP A 53 4.36 -21.27 41.97
C ASP A 53 5.69 -21.32 42.76
N GLU A 54 6.40 -20.19 42.86
CA GLU A 54 7.68 -20.10 43.57
C GLU A 54 7.55 -20.06 45.10
N ASN A 55 6.48 -19.45 45.63
CA ASN A 55 6.39 -19.11 47.05
C ASN A 55 5.41 -19.99 47.85
N ASP A 56 4.56 -20.78 47.19
CA ASP A 56 3.55 -21.69 47.80
C ASP A 56 2.81 -21.05 49.00
N PRO A 57 2.10 -19.92 48.78
CA PRO A 57 1.53 -19.12 49.86
C PRO A 57 0.41 -19.86 50.61
N GLU A 58 0.33 -19.63 51.92
CA GLU A 58 -0.66 -20.26 52.81
C GLU A 58 -1.85 -19.31 53.11
N PRO A 59 -3.09 -19.82 53.24
CA PRO A 59 -3.49 -21.23 53.13
C PRO A 59 -3.55 -21.72 51.68
N ARG A 60 -2.97 -22.90 51.39
CA ARG A 60 -2.94 -23.47 50.03
C ARG A 60 -4.29 -23.53 49.31
N ALA A 61 -5.36 -23.87 50.02
CA ALA A 61 -6.70 -23.99 49.44
C ALA A 61 -7.21 -22.65 48.86
N ARG A 62 -6.94 -21.54 49.56
CA ARG A 62 -7.32 -20.19 49.11
C ARG A 62 -6.53 -19.78 47.87
N TRP A 63 -5.24 -20.09 47.85
CA TRP A 63 -4.37 -19.71 46.75
C TRP A 63 -4.54 -20.58 45.51
N ALA A 64 -4.99 -21.83 45.67
CA ALA A 64 -5.44 -22.65 44.54
C ALA A 64 -6.68 -22.04 43.86
N GLU A 65 -7.67 -21.57 44.63
CA GLU A 65 -8.83 -20.87 44.10
C GLU A 65 -8.45 -19.54 43.43
N ARG A 66 -7.57 -18.75 44.08
CA ARG A 66 -7.08 -17.48 43.51
C ARG A 66 -6.27 -17.70 42.23
N ARG A 67 -5.44 -18.74 42.16
CA ARG A 67 -4.68 -19.11 40.96
C ARG A 67 -5.62 -19.41 39.79
N ALA A 68 -6.67 -20.19 40.01
CA ALA A 68 -7.66 -20.48 38.97
C ALA A 68 -8.38 -19.21 38.48
N ALA A 69 -8.70 -18.27 39.39
CA ALA A 69 -9.27 -16.97 39.00
C ALA A 69 -8.29 -16.12 38.19
N ILE A 70 -7.01 -16.08 38.56
CA ILE A 70 -5.96 -15.38 37.80
C ILE A 70 -5.79 -15.98 36.40
N GLU A 71 -5.86 -17.31 36.26
CA GLU A 71 -5.79 -17.97 34.95
C GLU A 71 -6.98 -17.61 34.06
N ASP A 72 -8.19 -17.49 34.62
CA ASP A 72 -9.39 -17.08 33.89
C ASP A 72 -9.35 -15.59 33.47
N GLU A 73 -8.89 -14.71 34.38
CA GLU A 73 -8.63 -13.30 34.08
C GLU A 73 -7.58 -13.15 32.97
N ALA A 74 -6.48 -13.92 33.05
CA ALA A 74 -5.43 -13.93 32.04
C ALA A 74 -5.92 -14.45 30.68
N ALA A 75 -6.76 -15.49 30.67
CA ALA A 75 -7.36 -16.01 29.44
C ALA A 75 -8.29 -14.98 28.78
N THR A 76 -9.06 -14.24 29.59
CA THR A 76 -9.91 -13.15 29.11
C THR A 76 -9.08 -12.01 28.51
N ALA A 77 -8.05 -11.56 29.22
CA ALA A 77 -7.13 -10.53 28.72
C ALA A 77 -6.39 -10.98 27.45
N ALA A 78 -6.02 -12.27 27.34
CA ALA A 78 -5.42 -12.84 26.13
C ALA A 78 -6.38 -12.80 24.94
N ALA A 79 -7.66 -13.16 25.16
CA ALA A 79 -8.67 -13.12 24.12
C ALA A 79 -8.94 -11.69 23.63
N GLU A 80 -8.99 -10.72 24.55
CA GLU A 80 -9.15 -9.30 24.23
C GLU A 80 -7.96 -8.77 23.40
N ALA A 81 -6.73 -9.00 23.86
CA ALA A 81 -5.52 -8.60 23.12
C ALA A 81 -5.47 -9.20 21.71
N MET A 82 -5.84 -10.48 21.56
CA MET A 82 -5.92 -11.13 20.25
C MET A 82 -7.02 -10.55 19.37
N HIS A 83 -8.17 -10.18 19.95
CA HIS A 83 -9.26 -9.54 19.22
C HIS A 83 -8.86 -8.14 18.71
N GLU A 84 -8.30 -7.31 19.58
CA GLU A 84 -7.83 -5.96 19.23
C GLU A 84 -6.72 -5.99 18.17
N ALA A 85 -5.73 -6.88 18.33
CA ALA A 85 -4.67 -7.02 17.35
C ALA A 85 -5.19 -7.48 15.97
N ARG A 86 -6.20 -8.36 15.93
CA ARG A 86 -6.84 -8.76 14.67
C ARG A 86 -7.61 -7.61 14.02
N ALA A 87 -8.33 -6.81 14.81
CA ALA A 87 -9.01 -5.62 14.31
C ALA A 87 -8.02 -4.60 13.73
N ALA A 88 -6.95 -4.27 14.47
CA ALA A 88 -5.89 -3.39 13.99
C ALA A 88 -5.21 -3.92 12.72
N SER A 89 -4.94 -5.22 12.64
CA SER A 89 -4.38 -5.85 11.43
C SER A 89 -5.32 -5.76 10.23
N ALA A 90 -6.63 -5.96 10.42
CA ALA A 90 -7.64 -5.86 9.36
C ALA A 90 -7.74 -4.44 8.78
N GLU A 91 -7.48 -3.41 9.59
CA GLU A 91 -7.39 -2.01 9.17
C GLU A 91 -6.04 -1.65 8.53
N GLY A 92 -5.10 -2.60 8.45
CA GLY A 92 -3.74 -2.38 7.93
C GLY A 92 -2.76 -1.77 8.93
N ALA A 93 -3.17 -1.56 10.19
CA ALA A 93 -2.34 -1.03 11.26
C ALA A 93 -1.43 -2.11 11.89
N VAL A 94 -0.59 -2.76 11.05
CA VAL A 94 0.28 -3.89 11.44
C VAL A 94 1.21 -3.54 12.61
N ALA A 95 1.73 -2.31 12.68
CA ALA A 95 2.60 -1.88 13.77
C ALA A 95 1.87 -1.84 15.12
N GLN A 96 0.64 -1.34 15.13
CA GLN A 96 -0.21 -1.29 16.33
C GLN A 96 -0.60 -2.71 16.77
N ALA A 97 -0.96 -3.59 15.83
CA ALA A 97 -1.26 -4.98 16.13
C ALA A 97 -0.06 -5.70 16.80
N LEU A 98 1.16 -5.46 16.32
CA LEU A 98 2.37 -6.00 16.95
C LEU A 98 2.59 -5.44 18.37
N GLU A 99 2.41 -4.14 18.58
CA GLU A 99 2.56 -3.51 19.91
C GLU A 99 1.60 -4.12 20.95
N ILE A 100 0.34 -4.36 20.56
CA ILE A 100 -0.67 -5.02 21.40
C ILE A 100 -0.20 -6.43 21.78
N LEU A 101 0.23 -7.23 20.81
CA LEU A 101 0.61 -8.62 21.04
C LEU A 101 1.95 -8.77 21.78
N GLU A 102 2.92 -7.88 21.55
CA GLU A 102 4.19 -7.86 22.27
C GLU A 102 3.98 -7.50 23.75
N THR A 103 3.08 -6.54 24.02
CA THR A 103 2.66 -6.20 25.39
C THR A 103 1.99 -7.39 26.05
N ALA A 104 1.06 -8.04 25.35
CA ALA A 104 0.38 -9.24 25.80
C ALA A 104 1.35 -10.40 26.06
N GLU A 105 2.33 -10.64 25.18
CA GLU A 105 3.34 -11.70 25.35
C GLU A 105 4.29 -11.44 26.53
N ALA A 106 4.48 -10.18 26.94
CA ALA A 106 5.27 -9.83 28.12
C ALA A 106 4.51 -9.95 29.45
N GLN A 107 3.17 -9.94 29.42
CA GLN A 107 2.32 -9.86 30.60
C GLN A 107 1.49 -11.12 30.86
N LEU A 108 1.20 -11.89 29.82
CA LEU A 108 0.30 -13.04 29.87
C LEU A 108 1.05 -14.36 29.78
N PRO A 109 0.47 -15.45 30.30
CA PRO A 109 1.04 -16.78 30.13
C PRO A 109 1.36 -17.11 28.67
N PRO A 110 2.42 -17.89 28.43
CA PRO A 110 2.89 -18.19 27.08
C PRO A 110 1.83 -18.93 26.28
N ASP A 111 1.59 -18.46 25.06
CA ASP A 111 0.60 -19.05 24.15
C ASP A 111 1.18 -19.23 22.74
N SER A 112 0.97 -20.39 22.12
CA SER A 112 1.51 -20.69 20.79
C SER A 112 0.78 -19.92 19.69
N GLU A 113 -0.53 -19.73 19.80
CA GLU A 113 -1.33 -19.05 18.78
C GLU A 113 -0.90 -17.58 18.66
N ARG A 114 -0.71 -16.90 19.80
CA ARG A 114 -0.22 -15.52 19.85
C ARG A 114 1.16 -15.36 19.23
N ARG A 115 2.12 -16.25 19.55
CA ARG A 115 3.47 -16.23 18.96
C ARG A 115 3.47 -16.48 17.46
N GLU A 116 2.63 -17.41 17.00
CA GLU A 116 2.46 -17.67 15.58
C GLU A 116 1.90 -16.43 14.86
N PHE A 117 0.93 -15.75 15.47
CA PHE A 117 0.35 -14.54 14.92
C PHE A 117 1.32 -13.36 14.88
N ILE A 118 2.11 -13.13 15.95
CA ILE A 118 3.23 -12.16 15.95
C ILE A 118 4.18 -12.45 14.78
N SER A 119 4.62 -13.71 14.65
CA SER A 119 5.54 -14.12 13.58
C SER A 119 4.96 -13.90 12.17
N GLN A 120 3.65 -14.07 12.01
CA GLN A 120 2.96 -13.77 10.73
C GLN A 120 2.95 -12.27 10.44
N LEU A 121 2.61 -11.43 11.43
CA LEU A 121 2.58 -9.98 11.29
C LEU A 121 3.98 -9.40 11.02
N GLU A 122 5.03 -9.93 11.65
CA GLU A 122 6.41 -9.51 11.38
C GLU A 122 6.82 -9.80 9.93
N ARG A 123 6.50 -11.00 9.41
CA ARG A 123 6.74 -11.35 8.00
C ARG A 123 5.98 -10.41 7.07
N GLN A 124 4.70 -10.15 7.35
CA GLN A 124 3.88 -9.21 6.58
C GLN A 124 4.48 -7.80 6.59
N ARG A 125 4.88 -7.29 7.75
CA ARG A 125 5.54 -5.98 7.91
C ARG A 125 6.82 -5.91 7.10
N GLN A 126 7.66 -6.93 7.19
CA GLN A 126 8.95 -6.96 6.49
C GLN A 126 8.76 -6.96 4.97
N VAL A 127 7.86 -7.79 4.45
CA VAL A 127 7.54 -7.82 3.01
C VAL A 127 6.97 -6.48 2.57
N GLY A 128 5.99 -5.94 3.31
CA GLY A 128 5.38 -4.65 2.99
C GLY A 128 6.38 -3.49 2.95
N LEU A 129 7.25 -3.40 3.95
CA LEU A 129 8.30 -2.37 3.99
C LEU A 129 9.31 -2.53 2.85
N GLN A 130 9.70 -3.77 2.51
CA GLN A 130 10.61 -4.02 1.39
C GLN A 130 9.98 -3.60 0.06
N THR A 131 8.70 -3.94 -0.17
CA THR A 131 7.99 -3.53 -1.39
C THR A 131 7.83 -2.02 -1.48
N LEU A 132 7.48 -1.34 -0.38
CA LEU A 132 7.37 0.12 -0.35
C LEU A 132 8.73 0.80 -0.56
N GLN A 133 9.80 0.27 0.03
CA GLN A 133 11.16 0.77 -0.16
C GLN A 133 11.59 0.62 -1.62
N GLN A 134 11.35 -0.53 -2.26
CA GLN A 134 11.64 -0.74 -3.67
C GLN A 134 10.89 0.27 -4.55
N ARG A 135 9.58 0.47 -4.32
CA ARG A 135 8.78 1.46 -5.06
C ARG A 135 9.32 2.87 -4.88
N HIS A 136 9.64 3.25 -3.65
CA HIS A 136 10.26 4.53 -3.34
C HIS A 136 11.57 4.73 -4.12
N ASP A 137 12.46 3.74 -4.09
CA ASP A 137 13.77 3.83 -4.73
C ASP A 137 13.65 3.90 -6.26
N ILE A 138 12.71 3.19 -6.88
CA ILE A 138 12.42 3.29 -8.32
C ILE A 138 11.92 4.70 -8.68
N LEU A 139 10.99 5.26 -7.90
CA LEU A 139 10.48 6.62 -8.13
C LEU A 139 11.57 7.68 -7.95
N GLU A 140 12.37 7.55 -6.89
CA GLU A 140 13.52 8.43 -6.64
C GLU A 140 14.52 8.35 -7.81
N ALA A 141 14.80 7.13 -8.30
CA ALA A 141 15.72 6.91 -9.41
C ALA A 141 15.23 7.57 -10.70
N ARG A 142 13.97 7.36 -11.07
CA ARG A 142 13.35 7.99 -12.26
C ARG A 142 13.45 9.52 -12.19
N ALA A 143 13.08 10.10 -11.04
CA ALA A 143 13.15 11.55 -10.83
C ALA A 143 14.59 12.07 -10.91
N LEU A 144 15.54 11.35 -10.32
CA LEU A 144 16.94 11.74 -10.30
C LEU A 144 17.59 11.66 -11.68
N VAL A 145 17.32 10.60 -12.46
CA VAL A 145 17.81 10.48 -13.85
C VAL A 145 17.28 11.62 -14.72
N GLN A 146 15.98 11.92 -14.64
CA GLN A 146 15.38 13.03 -15.38
C GLN A 146 15.98 14.39 -14.99
N ARG A 147 16.15 14.64 -13.69
CA ARG A 147 16.76 15.88 -13.19
C ARG A 147 18.21 16.03 -13.65
N LEU A 148 19.01 14.97 -13.59
CA LEU A 148 20.39 14.99 -14.08
C LEU A 148 20.46 15.30 -15.57
N ARG A 149 19.59 14.68 -16.39
CA ARG A 149 19.50 14.97 -17.82
C ARG A 149 19.14 16.43 -18.11
N LEU A 150 18.21 17.02 -17.34
CA LEU A 150 17.85 18.43 -17.47
C LEU A 150 19.03 19.34 -17.09
N LEU A 151 19.73 19.05 -16.00
CA LEU A 151 20.90 19.81 -15.59
C LEU A 151 22.03 19.75 -16.62
N GLU A 152 22.22 18.60 -17.28
CA GLU A 152 23.19 18.46 -18.39
C GLU A 152 22.82 19.35 -19.58
N VAL A 153 21.54 19.41 -19.96
CA VAL A 153 21.04 20.28 -21.03
C VAL A 153 21.15 21.77 -20.65
N MET A 154 20.91 22.10 -19.38
CA MET A 154 21.01 23.48 -18.89
C MET A 154 22.45 23.96 -18.75
N ARG A 155 23.39 23.09 -18.37
CA ARG A 155 24.80 23.43 -18.10
C ARG A 155 25.45 24.32 -19.17
N PRO A 156 25.34 24.05 -20.48
CA PRO A 156 25.92 24.93 -21.51
C PRO A 156 25.20 26.27 -21.69
N LEU A 157 23.97 26.42 -21.18
CA LEU A 157 23.15 27.63 -21.31
C LEU A 157 23.40 28.64 -20.18
N VAL A 158 23.88 28.17 -19.03
CA VAL A 158 24.09 28.99 -17.82
C VAL A 158 25.39 29.79 -17.95
N ARG A 159 25.33 31.10 -17.70
CA ARG A 159 26.54 31.95 -17.68
C ARG A 159 27.36 31.67 -16.42
N HIS A 160 28.66 31.95 -16.44
CA HIS A 160 29.57 31.68 -15.30
C HIS A 160 29.14 32.32 -13.95
N SER A 161 28.28 33.34 -13.98
CA SER A 161 27.73 34.01 -12.79
C SER A 161 26.40 33.42 -12.29
N GLU A 162 25.75 32.59 -13.08
CA GLU A 162 24.45 32.01 -12.79
C GLU A 162 24.65 30.60 -12.22
N ARG A 163 23.83 30.24 -11.23
CA ARG A 163 23.85 28.89 -10.63
C ARG A 163 22.74 28.06 -11.25
N LEU A 164 23.03 26.78 -11.49
CA LEU A 164 21.99 25.82 -11.79
C LEU A 164 21.00 25.72 -10.61
N PRO A 165 19.74 25.34 -10.86
CA PRO A 165 18.75 25.14 -9.79
C PRO A 165 19.24 24.17 -8.71
N ASP A 166 20.11 23.23 -9.10
CA ASP A 166 20.69 22.23 -8.20
C ASP A 166 22.16 22.01 -8.46
N ASP A 167 22.81 21.54 -7.40
CA ASP A 167 24.20 21.13 -7.42
C ASP A 167 24.31 19.64 -7.85
N PRO A 168 24.85 19.35 -9.05
CA PRO A 168 25.00 17.97 -9.52
C PRO A 168 25.92 17.13 -8.61
N ASP A 169 26.86 17.76 -7.89
CA ASP A 169 27.76 17.04 -6.97
C ASP A 169 27.02 16.61 -5.70
N ARG A 170 26.05 17.40 -5.23
CA ARG A 170 25.16 16.97 -4.13
C ARG A 170 24.24 15.83 -4.53
N LEU A 171 23.76 15.84 -5.77
CA LEU A 171 22.98 14.75 -6.33
C LEU A 171 23.82 13.48 -6.47
N ALA A 172 25.15 13.61 -6.63
CA ALA A 172 26.05 12.48 -6.79
C ALA A 172 26.06 11.51 -5.60
N ASN A 173 25.95 12.02 -4.38
CA ASN A 173 25.96 11.22 -3.15
C ASN A 173 24.84 10.16 -3.09
N ARG A 174 23.73 10.38 -3.81
CA ARG A 174 22.58 9.47 -3.81
C ARG A 174 22.57 8.48 -4.98
N ARG A 175 23.26 8.80 -6.08
CA ARG A 175 23.26 8.00 -7.32
C ARG A 175 23.78 6.59 -7.13
N GLU A 176 24.96 6.45 -6.50
CA GLU A 176 25.62 5.15 -6.38
C GLU A 176 24.91 4.17 -5.43
N PRO A 177 24.47 4.56 -4.22
CA PRO A 177 23.68 3.67 -3.37
C PRO A 177 22.39 3.23 -4.05
N LEU A 178 21.73 4.14 -4.75
CA LEU A 178 20.46 3.86 -5.43
C LEU A 178 20.64 2.96 -6.64
N ALA A 179 21.69 3.18 -7.46
CA ALA A 179 22.04 2.27 -8.55
C ALA A 179 22.33 0.84 -8.06
N ARG A 180 23.04 0.70 -6.92
CA ARG A 180 23.28 -0.61 -6.30
C ARG A 180 22.01 -1.28 -5.77
N ALA A 181 21.08 -0.50 -5.22
CA ALA A 181 19.77 -1.02 -4.80
C ALA A 181 18.98 -1.57 -6.00
N LEU A 182 18.93 -0.81 -7.10
CA LEU A 182 18.29 -1.22 -8.35
C LEU A 182 18.94 -2.46 -8.97
N ASP A 183 20.28 -2.58 -8.93
CA ASP A 183 20.97 -3.80 -9.34
C ASP A 183 20.53 -5.02 -8.49
N GLY A 184 20.32 -4.81 -7.20
CA GLY A 184 19.78 -5.83 -6.29
C GLY A 184 18.35 -6.25 -6.66
N TYR A 185 17.46 -5.30 -6.94
CA TYR A 185 16.09 -5.58 -7.37
C TYR A 185 16.05 -6.31 -8.72
N ALA A 186 16.89 -5.89 -9.66
CA ALA A 186 17.02 -6.51 -10.98
C ALA A 186 17.54 -7.97 -10.92
N ALA A 187 18.16 -8.40 -9.81
CA ALA A 187 18.62 -9.78 -9.67
C ALA A 187 17.46 -10.78 -9.45
N GLY A 188 16.34 -10.34 -8.89
CA GLY A 188 15.15 -11.16 -8.63
C GLY A 188 13.97 -10.87 -9.56
N THR A 189 14.18 -10.05 -10.59
CA THR A 189 13.16 -9.62 -11.55
C THR A 189 13.54 -10.16 -12.92
N ASP A 190 12.56 -10.45 -13.78
CA ASP A 190 12.78 -10.96 -15.13
C ASP A 190 12.20 -10.03 -16.21
N GLY A 191 12.52 -10.33 -17.47
CA GLY A 191 11.91 -9.68 -18.63
C GLY A 191 12.15 -8.18 -18.76
N GLU A 192 11.11 -7.45 -19.20
CA GLU A 192 11.15 -6.01 -19.43
C GLU A 192 11.36 -5.21 -18.13
N GLU A 193 10.78 -5.66 -17.01
CA GLU A 193 10.91 -4.97 -15.72
C GLU A 193 12.37 -5.00 -15.24
N ARG A 194 13.05 -6.15 -15.39
CA ARG A 194 14.49 -6.26 -15.15
C ARG A 194 15.28 -5.28 -16.02
N LEU A 195 14.92 -5.18 -17.30
CA LEU A 195 15.59 -4.28 -18.24
C LEU A 195 15.41 -2.80 -17.83
N GLU A 196 14.22 -2.41 -17.39
CA GLU A 196 13.95 -1.06 -16.90
C GLU A 196 14.80 -0.72 -15.67
N LEU A 197 14.85 -1.62 -14.68
CA LEU A 197 15.65 -1.43 -13.46
C LEU A 197 17.14 -1.24 -13.78
N LEU A 198 17.67 -2.06 -14.70
CA LEU A 198 19.06 -1.96 -15.13
C LEU A 198 19.33 -0.65 -15.89
N HIS A 199 18.42 -0.20 -16.75
CA HIS A 199 18.54 1.10 -17.44
C HIS A 199 18.51 2.28 -16.47
N LEU A 200 17.63 2.25 -15.46
CA LEU A 200 17.61 3.27 -14.41
C LEU A 200 18.92 3.29 -13.62
N ALA A 201 19.43 2.12 -13.21
CA ALA A 201 20.71 2.01 -12.54
C ALA A 201 21.86 2.53 -13.40
N GLN A 202 21.85 2.25 -14.71
CA GLN A 202 22.83 2.74 -15.68
C GLN A 202 22.78 4.26 -15.85
N GLY A 203 21.58 4.84 -15.89
CA GLY A 203 21.39 6.29 -15.96
C GLY A 203 21.85 7.01 -14.69
N LEU A 204 21.74 6.35 -13.53
CA LEU A 204 22.24 6.87 -12.27
C LEU A 204 23.77 6.77 -12.19
N ALA A 205 24.36 5.61 -12.40
CA ALA A 205 25.80 5.42 -12.29
C ALA A 205 26.29 4.47 -13.38
N SER A 206 26.87 5.00 -14.46
CA SER A 206 27.30 4.18 -15.59
C SER A 206 28.31 3.11 -15.17
N ASP A 207 28.00 1.86 -15.50
CA ASP A 207 28.87 0.70 -15.24
C ASP A 207 28.97 -0.17 -16.50
N SER A 208 30.17 -0.68 -16.79
CA SER A 208 30.40 -1.47 -18.01
C SER A 208 29.79 -2.86 -17.92
N GLU A 209 29.85 -3.51 -16.76
CA GLU A 209 29.27 -4.83 -16.55
C GLU A 209 27.74 -4.77 -16.64
N ARG A 210 27.13 -3.71 -16.10
CA ARG A 210 25.70 -3.45 -16.27
C ARG A 210 25.33 -3.19 -17.73
N ALA A 211 26.10 -2.41 -18.47
CA ALA A 211 25.85 -2.19 -19.89
C ALA A 211 25.86 -3.50 -20.70
N GLU A 212 26.78 -4.42 -20.39
CA GLU A 212 26.81 -5.76 -21.01
C GLU A 212 25.59 -6.61 -20.64
N ARG A 213 25.15 -6.55 -19.38
CA ARG A 213 23.93 -7.23 -18.91
C ARG A 213 22.68 -6.70 -19.63
N ILE A 214 22.54 -5.39 -19.76
CA ILE A 214 21.46 -4.73 -20.53
C ILE A 214 21.47 -5.23 -21.97
N ALA A 215 22.61 -5.15 -22.67
CA ALA A 215 22.70 -5.52 -24.07
C ALA A 215 22.39 -7.00 -24.32
N ARG A 216 22.74 -7.89 -23.38
CA ARG A 216 22.37 -9.31 -23.42
C ARG A 216 20.87 -9.50 -23.22
N LEU A 217 20.29 -8.92 -22.18
CA LEU A 217 18.86 -9.04 -21.88
C LEU A 217 17.98 -8.50 -23.01
N GLU A 218 18.36 -7.37 -23.61
CA GLU A 218 17.67 -6.83 -24.79
C GLU A 218 17.69 -7.79 -25.98
N ARG A 219 18.79 -8.54 -26.20
CA ARG A 219 18.84 -9.56 -27.26
C ARG A 219 17.94 -10.73 -26.93
N GLU A 220 17.92 -11.17 -25.68
CA GLU A 220 17.06 -12.27 -25.21
C GLU A 220 15.59 -11.91 -25.36
N LEU A 221 15.18 -10.71 -24.90
CA LEU A 221 13.82 -10.20 -25.06
C LEU A 221 13.42 -10.07 -26.54
N ARG A 222 14.27 -9.46 -27.38
CA ARG A 222 14.01 -9.39 -28.83
C ARG A 222 13.89 -10.76 -29.50
N GLN A 223 14.60 -11.77 -29.03
CA GLN A 223 14.51 -13.13 -29.56
C GLN A 223 13.27 -13.88 -29.04
N ALA A 224 12.83 -13.60 -27.82
CA ALA A 224 11.59 -14.13 -27.26
C ALA A 224 10.35 -13.47 -27.87
N GLU A 225 10.44 -12.18 -28.22
CA GLU A 225 9.41 -11.42 -28.93
C GLU A 225 9.48 -11.58 -30.44
N ALA A 226 10.54 -12.18 -30.99
CA ALA A 226 10.62 -12.47 -32.41
C ALA A 226 9.49 -13.45 -32.74
N PRO A 227 8.48 -13.04 -33.53
CA PRO A 227 7.47 -13.98 -33.98
C PRO A 227 8.20 -15.10 -34.76
N GLU A 228 7.79 -16.35 -34.55
CA GLU A 228 7.98 -17.37 -35.58
C GLU A 228 7.55 -16.73 -36.89
N ILE A 229 8.50 -16.58 -37.82
CA ILE A 229 8.40 -15.81 -39.07
C ILE A 229 6.96 -15.83 -39.61
N GLU A 230 6.15 -14.83 -39.22
CA GLU A 230 4.90 -14.52 -39.91
C GLU A 230 5.33 -13.71 -41.11
N GLU A 231 5.05 -14.26 -42.30
CA GLU A 231 5.14 -13.56 -43.58
C GLU A 231 4.71 -12.10 -43.40
N GLU A 232 5.59 -11.14 -43.76
CA GLU A 232 5.29 -9.70 -43.75
C GLU A 232 3.88 -9.46 -44.29
N VAL A 233 2.92 -9.24 -43.39
CA VAL A 233 1.52 -9.03 -43.78
C VAL A 233 1.51 -7.79 -44.67
N PRO A 234 1.14 -7.90 -45.96
CA PRO A 234 1.25 -6.77 -46.88
C PRO A 234 0.49 -5.55 -46.34
N ARG A 235 1.03 -4.34 -46.52
CA ARG A 235 0.39 -3.10 -46.05
C ARG A 235 -1.05 -2.94 -46.53
N SER A 236 -1.39 -3.51 -47.68
CA SER A 236 -2.76 -3.61 -48.19
C SER A 236 -3.70 -4.38 -47.26
N THR A 237 -3.23 -5.49 -46.66
CA THR A 237 -3.98 -6.30 -45.69
C THR A 237 -4.17 -5.56 -44.37
N ILE A 238 -3.14 -4.83 -43.90
CA ILE A 238 -3.25 -3.97 -42.70
C ILE A 238 -4.32 -2.89 -42.94
N ASN A 239 -4.29 -2.21 -44.08
CA ASN A 239 -5.28 -1.20 -44.43
C ASN A 239 -6.69 -1.76 -44.57
N ALA A 240 -6.84 -2.98 -45.08
CA ALA A 240 -8.13 -3.66 -45.16
C ALA A 240 -8.70 -3.95 -43.77
N ARG A 241 -7.89 -4.49 -42.85
CA ARG A 241 -8.31 -4.77 -41.47
C ARG A 241 -8.62 -3.50 -40.68
N LEU A 242 -7.82 -2.45 -40.83
CA LEU A 242 -8.09 -1.15 -40.21
C LEU A 242 -9.43 -0.56 -40.71
N ARG A 243 -9.68 -0.61 -42.02
CA ARG A 243 -10.94 -0.14 -42.59
C ARG A 243 -12.13 -0.93 -42.04
N GLN A 244 -12.03 -2.26 -42.01
CA GLN A 244 -13.08 -3.12 -41.45
C GLN A 244 -13.38 -2.79 -39.98
N ALA A 245 -12.35 -2.58 -39.16
CA ALA A 245 -12.53 -2.19 -37.76
C ALA A 245 -13.22 -0.83 -37.60
N LEU A 246 -12.85 0.15 -38.45
CA LEU A 246 -13.51 1.47 -38.45
C LEU A 246 -14.97 1.40 -38.91
N GLU A 247 -15.27 0.59 -39.92
CA GLU A 247 -16.65 0.35 -40.37
C GLU A 247 -17.50 -0.35 -39.31
N ALA A 248 -16.90 -1.26 -38.53
CA ALA A 248 -17.55 -1.93 -37.41
C ALA A 248 -17.67 -1.07 -36.14
N GLY A 249 -17.05 0.12 -36.10
CA GLY A 249 -17.02 0.98 -34.91
C GLY A 249 -16.09 0.48 -33.80
N GLU A 250 -15.23 -0.51 -34.07
CA GLU A 250 -14.32 -1.09 -33.09
C GLU A 250 -13.04 -0.25 -32.95
N LEU A 251 -13.15 0.88 -32.24
CA LEU A 251 -12.05 1.85 -32.13
C LEU A 251 -10.81 1.29 -31.41
N SER A 252 -10.97 0.37 -30.46
CA SER A 252 -9.88 -0.33 -29.78
C SER A 252 -9.14 -1.30 -30.72
N THR A 253 -9.87 -2.06 -31.53
CA THR A 253 -9.30 -2.92 -32.58
C THR A 253 -8.56 -2.09 -33.63
N ALA A 254 -9.14 -0.97 -34.06
CA ALA A 254 -8.51 -0.04 -35.00
C ALA A 254 -7.21 0.56 -34.44
N ALA A 255 -7.17 0.91 -33.16
CA ALA A 255 -5.99 1.47 -32.50
C ALA A 255 -4.76 0.56 -32.62
N ARG A 256 -4.95 -0.77 -32.53
CA ARG A 256 -3.86 -1.75 -32.70
C ARG A 256 -3.18 -1.64 -34.05
N TRP A 257 -3.93 -1.38 -35.12
CA TRP A 257 -3.38 -1.25 -36.46
C TRP A 257 -2.70 0.09 -36.72
N CYS A 258 -3.01 1.13 -35.94
CA CYS A 258 -2.36 2.45 -36.01
C CYS A 258 -1.16 2.61 -35.06
N ARG A 259 -1.09 1.85 -33.96
CA ARG A 259 0.03 1.88 -33.00
C ARG A 259 1.28 1.16 -33.49
N ASN A 260 1.15 0.19 -34.39
CA ASN A 260 2.32 -0.41 -35.05
C ASN A 260 2.97 0.68 -35.91
N GLU A 261 4.08 1.22 -35.41
CA GLU A 261 4.77 2.36 -36.01
C GLU A 261 5.37 1.93 -37.36
N ILE A 262 4.63 2.18 -38.44
CA ILE A 262 5.12 1.93 -39.79
C ILE A 262 6.09 3.05 -40.13
N THR A 263 7.39 2.76 -39.99
CA THR A 263 8.45 3.67 -40.43
C THR A 263 8.21 4.07 -41.88
N PRO A 264 8.23 5.38 -42.20
CA PRO A 264 8.05 5.81 -43.55
C PRO A 264 9.18 5.30 -44.43
N ASP A 265 8.87 4.39 -45.33
CA ASP A 265 9.80 3.99 -46.37
C ASP A 265 9.92 5.15 -47.38
N THR A 266 11.01 5.90 -47.29
CA THR A 266 11.30 7.05 -48.15
C THR A 266 11.60 6.64 -49.59
N ASP A 267 11.89 5.37 -49.82
CA ASP A 267 12.26 4.81 -51.12
C ASP A 267 11.08 4.08 -51.79
N ALA A 268 9.93 3.97 -51.10
CA ALA A 268 8.73 3.32 -51.61
C ALA A 268 8.21 3.99 -52.89
N SER A 269 8.04 3.18 -53.94
CA SER A 269 7.59 3.62 -55.27
C SER A 269 6.28 2.93 -55.68
N GLY A 270 5.41 3.65 -56.39
CA GLY A 270 4.18 3.10 -56.97
C GLY A 270 3.12 2.67 -55.92
N PRO A 271 2.67 1.39 -55.89
CA PRO A 271 1.56 0.92 -55.06
C PRO A 271 1.82 1.01 -53.56
N ASP A 272 3.07 0.89 -53.12
CA ASP A 272 3.42 0.95 -51.69
C ASP A 272 3.26 2.36 -51.11
N GLN A 273 3.58 3.38 -51.91
CA GLN A 273 3.34 4.78 -51.54
C GLN A 273 1.84 5.08 -51.43
N ALA A 274 1.02 4.47 -52.28
CA ALA A 274 -0.44 4.60 -52.21
C ALA A 274 -1.01 3.91 -50.95
N ALA A 275 -0.51 2.70 -50.62
CA ALA A 275 -0.88 2.00 -49.40
C ALA A 275 -0.48 2.80 -48.15
N GLN A 276 0.67 3.46 -48.15
CA GLN A 276 1.10 4.30 -47.05
C GLN A 276 0.22 5.55 -46.87
N ARG A 277 -0.15 6.22 -47.96
CA ARG A 277 -1.10 7.35 -47.91
C ARG A 277 -2.46 6.92 -47.37
N ALA A 278 -2.96 5.78 -47.84
CA ALA A 278 -4.22 5.22 -47.36
C ALA A 278 -4.16 4.86 -45.87
N HIS A 279 -3.04 4.32 -45.40
CA HIS A 279 -2.83 4.02 -43.98
C HIS A 279 -2.91 5.29 -43.12
N ARG A 280 -2.20 6.36 -43.51
CA ARG A 280 -2.21 7.64 -42.80
C ARG A 280 -3.62 8.23 -42.71
N ALA A 281 -4.36 8.21 -43.82
CA ALA A 281 -5.74 8.71 -43.86
C ALA A 281 -6.67 7.91 -42.94
N LEU A 282 -6.56 6.57 -42.93
CA LEU A 282 -7.35 5.73 -42.04
C LEU A 282 -7.01 5.96 -40.56
N CYS A 283 -5.74 6.18 -40.22
CA CYS A 283 -5.35 6.50 -38.85
C CYS A 283 -5.76 7.91 -38.42
N GLU A 284 -5.85 8.86 -39.35
CA GLU A 284 -6.42 10.18 -39.08
C GLU A 284 -7.93 10.08 -38.81
N GLU A 285 -8.67 9.35 -39.65
CA GLU A 285 -10.09 9.06 -39.43
C GLU A 285 -10.33 8.34 -38.09
N TRP A 286 -9.47 7.37 -37.73
CA TRP A 286 -9.52 6.72 -36.42
C TRP A 286 -9.36 7.73 -35.27
N ARG A 287 -8.38 8.64 -35.34
CA ARG A 287 -8.18 9.68 -34.31
C ARG A 287 -9.39 10.58 -34.18
N GLU A 288 -9.96 11.04 -35.29
CA GLU A 288 -11.16 11.87 -35.28
C GLU A 288 -12.35 11.15 -34.60
N ARG A 289 -12.59 9.88 -34.95
CA ARG A 289 -13.66 9.08 -34.34
C ARG A 289 -13.40 8.78 -32.87
N ARG A 290 -12.15 8.50 -32.49
CA ARG A 290 -11.72 8.32 -31.10
C ARG A 290 -12.01 9.58 -30.29
N ASP A 291 -11.61 10.74 -30.78
CA ASP A 291 -11.78 12.01 -30.09
C ASP A 291 -13.26 12.36 -29.95
N ALA A 292 -14.06 12.16 -31.00
CA ALA A 292 -15.51 12.34 -30.94
C ALA A 292 -16.18 11.38 -29.94
N ARG A 293 -15.75 10.11 -29.86
CA ARG A 293 -16.28 9.15 -28.88
C ARG A 293 -15.87 9.51 -27.45
N ALA A 294 -14.63 9.95 -27.25
CA ALA A 294 -14.14 10.42 -25.95
C ALA A 294 -14.94 11.62 -25.43
N GLU A 295 -15.24 12.59 -26.30
CA GLU A 295 -16.10 13.74 -25.94
C GLU A 295 -17.55 13.32 -25.64
N THR A 296 -18.08 12.34 -26.38
CA THR A 296 -19.42 11.79 -26.10
C THR A 296 -19.46 11.14 -24.72
N LEU A 297 -18.47 10.29 -24.41
CA LEU A 297 -18.33 9.61 -23.12
C LEU A 297 -18.13 10.61 -21.96
N LEU A 298 -17.39 11.70 -22.21
CA LEU A 298 -17.25 12.78 -21.25
C LEU A 298 -18.60 13.41 -20.89
N GLU A 299 -19.43 13.69 -21.89
CA GLU A 299 -20.74 14.31 -21.70
C GLU A 299 -21.78 13.33 -21.09
N GLU A 300 -21.78 12.07 -21.51
CA GLU A 300 -22.59 11.00 -20.89
C GLU A 300 -22.27 10.88 -19.40
N GLY A 301 -20.98 10.79 -19.04
CA GLY A 301 -20.58 10.74 -17.64
C GLY A 301 -20.91 12.03 -16.87
N ARG A 302 -20.86 13.22 -17.50
CA ARG A 302 -21.32 14.48 -16.87
C ARG A 302 -22.82 14.45 -16.57
N SER A 303 -23.62 13.91 -17.48
CA SER A 303 -25.06 13.75 -17.27
C SER A 303 -25.33 12.87 -16.05
N HIS A 304 -24.71 11.69 -15.97
CA HIS A 304 -24.83 10.79 -14.81
C HIS A 304 -24.33 11.41 -13.51
N TYR A 305 -23.18 12.09 -13.56
CA TYR A 305 -22.61 12.77 -12.40
C TYR A 305 -23.57 13.84 -11.85
N SER A 306 -24.21 14.61 -12.74
CA SER A 306 -25.19 15.63 -12.35
C SER A 306 -26.49 15.05 -11.78
N ALA A 307 -26.84 13.82 -12.19
CA ALA A 307 -27.99 13.07 -11.66
C ALA A 307 -27.70 12.42 -10.30
N GLY A 308 -26.44 12.39 -9.87
CA GLY A 308 -25.99 11.72 -8.64
C GLY A 308 -25.56 10.27 -8.83
N ASP A 309 -25.60 9.76 -10.06
CA ASP A 309 -25.17 8.40 -10.41
C ASP A 309 -23.64 8.36 -10.61
N ILE A 310 -22.89 8.48 -9.50
CA ILE A 310 -21.42 8.67 -9.55
C ILE A 310 -20.69 7.45 -10.11
N GLU A 311 -21.15 6.24 -9.80
CA GLU A 311 -20.55 4.99 -10.32
C GLU A 311 -20.70 4.88 -11.84
N GLU A 312 -21.88 5.24 -12.36
CA GLU A 312 -22.15 5.23 -13.79
C GLU A 312 -21.34 6.32 -14.52
N ALA A 313 -21.21 7.50 -13.91
CA ALA A 313 -20.33 8.54 -14.42
C ALA A 313 -18.87 8.10 -14.54
N LEU A 314 -18.35 7.39 -13.52
CA LEU A 314 -16.99 6.84 -13.53
C LEU A 314 -16.83 5.83 -14.67
N ARG A 315 -17.77 4.91 -14.85
CA ARG A 315 -17.72 3.91 -15.93
C ARG A 315 -17.59 4.56 -17.31
N HIS A 316 -18.40 5.58 -17.61
CA HIS A 316 -18.30 6.30 -18.89
C HIS A 316 -16.95 7.00 -19.06
N TRP A 317 -16.40 7.60 -18.01
CA TRP A 317 -15.10 8.27 -18.08
C TRP A 317 -13.93 7.31 -18.19
N GLU A 318 -13.99 6.14 -17.54
CA GLU A 318 -13.03 5.06 -17.68
C GLU A 318 -13.01 4.52 -19.11
N GLU A 319 -14.17 4.22 -19.70
CA GLU A 319 -14.29 3.81 -21.11
C GLU A 319 -13.67 4.87 -22.05
N GLY A 320 -13.87 6.16 -21.74
CA GLY A 320 -13.28 7.26 -22.49
C GLY A 320 -11.75 7.31 -22.39
N LEU A 321 -11.22 7.06 -21.19
CA LEU A 321 -9.78 7.05 -20.92
C LEU A 321 -9.07 5.83 -21.51
N GLU A 322 -9.75 4.69 -21.63
CA GLU A 322 -9.23 3.54 -22.38
C GLU A 322 -9.00 3.87 -23.86
N LEU A 323 -9.88 4.70 -24.44
CA LEU A 323 -9.76 5.15 -25.83
C LEU A 323 -8.75 6.29 -26.00
N ALA A 324 -8.76 7.27 -25.09
CA ALA A 324 -7.91 8.46 -25.13
C ALA A 324 -7.28 8.75 -23.74
N PRO A 325 -6.16 8.09 -23.40
CA PRO A 325 -5.55 8.17 -22.07
C PRO A 325 -5.14 9.59 -21.64
N ASP A 326 -4.75 10.43 -22.61
CA ASP A 326 -4.26 11.79 -22.37
C ASP A 326 -5.38 12.86 -22.44
N HIS A 327 -6.65 12.45 -22.49
CA HIS A 327 -7.77 13.37 -22.64
C HIS A 327 -8.01 14.18 -21.35
N ALA A 328 -7.49 15.41 -21.31
CA ALA A 328 -7.51 16.28 -20.12
C ALA A 328 -8.89 16.43 -19.46
N GLY A 329 -9.96 16.53 -20.26
CA GLY A 329 -11.33 16.65 -19.75
C GLY A 329 -11.82 15.41 -19.00
N LEU A 330 -11.47 14.21 -19.48
CA LEU A 330 -11.87 12.93 -18.90
C LEU A 330 -11.06 12.65 -17.63
N LEU A 331 -9.74 12.87 -17.66
CA LEU A 331 -8.85 12.75 -16.50
C LEU A 331 -9.36 13.61 -15.33
N SER A 332 -9.62 14.89 -15.60
CA SER A 332 -10.11 15.82 -14.59
C SER A 332 -11.48 15.44 -14.03
N ALA A 333 -12.37 14.91 -14.87
CA ALA A 333 -13.70 14.47 -14.45
C ALA A 333 -13.62 13.21 -13.58
N HIS A 334 -12.88 12.21 -14.03
CA HIS A 334 -12.61 10.97 -13.32
C HIS A 334 -12.01 11.22 -11.92
N GLU A 335 -10.96 12.03 -11.82
CA GLU A 335 -10.36 12.42 -10.53
C GLU A 335 -11.36 13.11 -9.58
N ARG A 336 -12.27 13.93 -10.12
CA ARG A 336 -13.31 14.57 -9.30
C ARG A 336 -14.30 13.56 -8.75
N ALA A 337 -14.76 12.59 -9.57
CA ALA A 337 -15.69 11.57 -9.08
C ALA A 337 -15.05 10.63 -8.06
N LEU A 338 -13.79 10.22 -8.24
CA LEU A 338 -13.09 9.38 -7.25
C LEU A 338 -13.05 10.05 -5.86
N ARG A 339 -12.77 11.35 -5.80
CA ARG A 339 -12.83 12.10 -4.52
C ARG A 339 -14.23 12.15 -3.90
N VAL A 340 -15.28 12.12 -4.72
CA VAL A 340 -16.65 12.05 -4.23
C VAL A 340 -16.94 10.67 -3.67
N VAL A 341 -16.54 9.59 -4.35
CA VAL A 341 -16.67 8.21 -3.87
C VAL A 341 -15.95 8.03 -2.53
N GLU A 342 -14.68 8.42 -2.44
CA GLU A 342 -13.90 8.36 -1.19
C GLU A 342 -14.61 9.11 -0.03
N ARG A 343 -15.19 10.28 -0.33
CA ARG A 343 -15.96 11.03 0.66
C ARG A 343 -17.26 10.31 1.05
N LEU A 344 -17.96 9.70 0.11
CA LEU A 344 -19.20 8.95 0.41
C LEU A 344 -18.89 7.69 1.23
N GLU A 345 -17.79 6.99 0.92
CA GLU A 345 -17.33 5.82 1.66
C GLU A 345 -16.96 6.17 3.11
N SER A 346 -16.22 7.26 3.31
CA SER A 346 -15.88 7.75 4.67
C SER A 346 -17.08 8.23 5.49
N LEU A 347 -18.22 8.50 4.87
CA LEU A 347 -19.47 8.87 5.55
C LEU A 347 -20.41 7.67 5.77
N ARG A 348 -20.07 6.49 5.24
CA ARG A 348 -20.90 5.28 5.35
C ARG A 348 -20.73 4.69 6.76
N VAL A 349 -21.66 4.99 7.65
CA VAL A 349 -21.77 4.35 8.97
C VAL A 349 -22.07 2.86 8.75
N PRO A 350 -21.38 1.91 9.41
CA PRO A 350 -21.68 0.49 9.30
C PRO A 350 -23.14 0.23 9.66
N GLU A 351 -23.85 -0.50 8.78
CA GLU A 351 -25.24 -0.90 9.03
C GLU A 351 -25.27 -1.73 10.32
N PRO A 352 -26.13 -1.40 11.31
CA PRO A 352 -26.25 -2.22 12.51
C PRO A 352 -26.71 -3.61 12.09
N LEU A 353 -25.96 -4.62 12.53
CA LEU A 353 -26.30 -6.03 12.32
C LEU A 353 -27.76 -6.27 12.75
N PRO A 354 -28.54 -7.08 12.02
CA PRO A 354 -29.92 -7.36 12.38
C PRO A 354 -29.96 -7.93 13.80
N GLU A 355 -30.72 -7.27 14.67
CA GLU A 355 -30.98 -7.74 16.03
C GLU A 355 -31.47 -9.19 15.94
N ALA A 356 -30.71 -10.10 16.56
CA ALA A 356 -31.11 -11.47 16.72
C ALA A 356 -32.51 -11.50 17.37
N GLU A 357 -33.42 -12.25 16.75
CA GLU A 357 -34.78 -12.50 17.23
C GLU A 357 -34.77 -12.80 18.74
N ALA A 358 -35.25 -11.84 19.52
CA ALA A 358 -35.59 -12.04 20.91
C ALA A 358 -37.04 -12.52 21.01
N ASP A 359 -37.24 -13.53 21.85
CA ASP A 359 -38.50 -14.04 22.40
C ASP A 359 -39.44 -14.84 21.47
N SER A 360 -39.19 -16.16 21.43
CA SER A 360 -40.29 -17.12 21.57
C SER A 360 -40.14 -17.83 22.93
N PRO A 361 -41.08 -17.66 23.88
CA PRO A 361 -41.02 -18.37 25.15
C PRO A 361 -41.39 -19.86 24.97
N PRO A 362 -40.86 -20.76 25.82
CA PRO A 362 -41.10 -22.19 25.67
C PRO A 362 -42.57 -22.56 25.94
N ASP A 363 -43.16 -23.31 25.01
CA ASP A 363 -44.40 -24.06 25.20
C ASP A 363 -44.16 -25.18 26.21
N ASP A 364 -44.40 -24.92 27.50
CA ASP A 364 -44.82 -25.94 28.47
C ASP A 364 -45.22 -25.30 29.80
N VAL A 365 -46.46 -24.81 29.88
CA VAL A 365 -47.16 -24.66 31.16
C VAL A 365 -48.60 -25.18 30.97
N PRO A 366 -49.01 -26.25 31.68
CA PRO A 366 -50.37 -26.78 31.61
C PRO A 366 -51.37 -25.75 32.15
N GLN A 367 -52.35 -25.37 31.34
CA GLN A 367 -53.47 -24.55 31.80
C GLN A 367 -54.37 -25.37 32.71
N ALA A 368 -54.42 -25.00 33.99
CA ALA A 368 -55.49 -25.43 34.89
C ALA A 368 -56.74 -24.57 34.59
N GLU A 369 -57.84 -25.26 34.27
CA GLU A 369 -59.15 -24.68 33.96
C GLU A 369 -59.69 -23.82 35.12
N PRO A 370 -60.35 -22.68 34.85
CA PRO A 370 -61.15 -22.00 35.85
C PRO A 370 -62.57 -22.57 35.84
N ASP A 371 -62.92 -23.24 36.94
CA ASP A 371 -64.31 -23.44 37.35
C ASP A 371 -65.00 -22.08 37.50
N ALA A 372 -66.11 -21.90 36.76
CA ALA A 372 -67.07 -20.83 36.96
C ALA A 372 -68.31 -21.41 37.69
N PRO A 373 -69.04 -20.59 38.46
CA PRO A 373 -69.90 -21.03 39.57
C PRO A 373 -71.15 -21.83 39.20
#